data_AF-A0A537I3J6-F1
#
_entry.id   AF-A0A537I3J6-F1
#
_cell.length_a   1.000
_cell.length_b   1.000
_cell.length_c   1.000
_cell.angle_alpha   90.00
_cell.angle_beta   90.00
_cell.angle_gamma   90.00
#
_symmetry.space_group_name_H-M   'P 1'
#
loop_
_entity.id
_entity.type
_entity.pdbx_description
1 polymer ?
#
loop_
_entity_poly.entity_id
_entity_poly.type
_entity_poly.pdbx_seq_one_letter_code
_entity_poly.pdbx_strand_id
1 'polypeptide(L)'
;MKPGSKYYLQATIRANYSGFNRDDKSTKRQSQFQLKDLLNTEISNIQRIDGYDSKYLTVGDNYLFFPDLYGVLLKHGGTYYRINLSNSYLTDIRLSEHGKDGIYSFGKLEGIVNATIENPIQETVLPKVLSYSDSSEEKQITVTNNTSGDLTPVDIDTAKPIKTTDQKNKYINGGSIFGCLTLLVLGIILLGAYWKSIGIFLLLLGGILFLGWLFGSIRQWIGYIVAALVIIGILSWFFSTTSKTKSSLTERGKDDARETSTIRKDTTQKDKSDSILIVHHRNWNDYAGHAYETDLIIRQNDYLNSKRFHFGLSDGYTGSEHEFWRNIYNQLSNTDKGGLQFIYEKLDSIARNDNMDQVQFANMVVSCVQDIPYVLISNLDCDRYKIENPQDVSVINQTGCFGPSKFGVQSPTEFMYNLKGDCDTRTLFCFTVLSRFNYDVAILNSNQYRHSILGINIPVEGEYKMYRGNRYYLWETTAKGCIPGFISPDYRNMSYWDFILLSK
;
A
#
# COMPACT_ATOMS: atom_id res chain seq x y z
N MET A 1 11.22 30.18 -8.52
CA MET A 1 11.71 29.66 -7.21
C MET A 1 12.89 28.71 -7.48
N LYS A 2 13.95 28.71 -6.65
CA LYS A 2 15.09 27.79 -6.76
C LYS A 2 14.70 26.40 -6.21
N PRO A 3 15.09 25.28 -6.84
CA PRO A 3 14.81 23.94 -6.31
C PRO A 3 15.42 23.74 -4.91
N GLY A 4 14.69 23.10 -3.99
CA GLY A 4 15.15 22.85 -2.62
C GLY A 4 15.15 24.06 -1.69
N SER A 5 14.61 25.20 -2.13
CA SER A 5 14.45 26.39 -1.28
C SER A 5 13.10 26.39 -0.56
N LYS A 6 13.11 26.76 0.74
CA LYS A 6 11.91 27.00 1.56
C LYS A 6 11.38 28.41 1.30
N TYR A 7 10.08 28.52 1.08
CA TYR A 7 9.38 29.78 0.90
C TYR A 7 8.31 29.92 1.98
N TYR A 8 8.28 31.05 2.66
CA TYR A 8 7.25 31.34 3.65
C TYR A 8 6.11 32.10 2.96
N LEU A 9 4.88 31.70 3.28
CA LEU A 9 3.69 32.38 2.82
C LEU A 9 2.73 32.64 3.96
N GLN A 10 1.87 33.62 3.72
CA GLN A 10 0.68 33.89 4.50
C GLN A 10 -0.53 33.80 3.55
N ALA A 11 -1.63 33.23 3.99
CA ALA A 11 -2.85 33.12 3.19
C ALA A 11 -4.09 33.10 4.07
N THR A 12 -5.24 33.45 3.52
CA THR A 12 -6.53 33.23 4.20
C THR A 12 -6.91 31.75 4.08
N ILE A 13 -7.33 31.13 5.18
CA ILE A 13 -7.87 29.77 5.23
C ILE A 13 -9.36 29.79 5.57
N ARG A 14 -10.13 28.95 4.89
CA ARG A 14 -11.51 28.61 5.26
C ARG A 14 -11.66 27.10 5.24
N ALA A 15 -12.18 26.52 6.31
CA ALA A 15 -12.34 25.07 6.42
C ALA A 15 -13.53 24.70 7.30
N ASN A 16 -14.05 23.50 7.13
CA ASN A 16 -14.92 22.89 8.12
C ASN A 16 -14.03 22.22 9.18
N TYR A 17 -14.30 22.45 10.46
CA TYR A 17 -13.52 21.84 11.54
C TYR A 17 -14.29 20.79 12.32
N SER A 18 -13.55 19.85 12.89
CA SER A 18 -13.96 19.09 14.09
C SER A 18 -12.97 19.40 15.22
N GLY A 19 -13.45 19.55 16.44
CA GLY A 19 -12.60 19.79 17.61
C GLY A 19 -13.36 19.51 18.90
N PHE A 20 -12.72 19.56 20.06
CA PHE A 20 -13.38 19.23 21.34
C PHE A 20 -12.80 20.04 22.49
N ASN A 21 -13.60 20.32 23.50
CA ASN A 21 -13.11 20.91 24.75
C ASN A 21 -12.55 19.82 25.67
N ARG A 22 -11.31 20.00 26.11
CA ARG A 22 -10.65 19.17 27.11
C ARG A 22 -10.66 19.89 28.45
N ASP A 23 -11.46 19.39 29.38
CA ASP A 23 -11.42 19.83 30.78
C ASP A 23 -10.31 19.10 31.52
N ASP A 24 -9.18 19.78 31.73
CA ASP A 24 -8.12 19.23 32.57
C ASP A 24 -8.39 19.55 34.05
N LYS A 25 -9.12 18.64 34.72
CA LYS A 25 -9.43 18.76 36.15
C LYS A 25 -8.19 18.74 37.06
N SER A 26 -7.02 18.35 36.55
CA SER A 26 -5.79 18.18 37.34
C SER A 26 -4.98 19.47 37.50
N THR A 27 -5.13 20.45 36.60
CA THR A 27 -4.25 21.63 36.55
C THR A 27 -4.89 22.97 36.93
N LYS A 28 -6.17 23.00 37.36
CA LYS A 28 -6.96 24.25 37.56
C LYS A 28 -6.93 25.20 36.34
N ARG A 29 -6.54 24.72 35.15
CA ARG A 29 -6.55 25.51 33.92
C ARG A 29 -7.91 25.36 33.23
N GLN A 30 -8.37 26.46 32.63
CA GLN A 30 -9.65 26.49 31.91
C GLN A 30 -9.71 25.47 30.76
N SER A 31 -10.93 25.10 30.38
CA SER A 31 -11.27 24.14 29.32
C SER A 31 -10.54 24.45 28.00
N GLN A 32 -9.75 23.51 27.47
CA GLN A 32 -8.95 23.72 26.26
C GLN A 32 -9.65 23.20 25.01
N PHE A 33 -9.97 24.07 24.04
CA PHE A 33 -10.52 23.63 22.76
C PHE A 33 -9.42 23.09 21.83
N GLN A 34 -9.44 21.80 21.52
CA GLN A 34 -8.49 21.14 20.62
C GLN A 34 -9.12 20.92 19.24
N LEU A 35 -8.51 21.51 18.21
CA LEU A 35 -8.84 21.25 16.81
C LEU A 35 -8.32 19.85 16.42
N LYS A 36 -9.19 19.00 15.90
CA LYS A 36 -8.87 17.60 15.55
C LYS A 36 -8.69 17.43 14.04
N ASP A 37 -9.67 17.83 13.25
CA ASP A 37 -9.65 17.68 11.79
C ASP A 37 -10.08 18.97 11.08
N LEU A 38 -9.53 19.19 9.88
CA LEU A 38 -9.99 20.20 8.92
C LEU A 38 -10.40 19.53 7.60
N LEU A 39 -11.60 19.85 7.15
CA LEU A 39 -12.21 19.30 5.93
C LEU A 39 -12.60 20.46 4.99
N ASN A 40 -12.65 20.19 3.68
CA ASN A 40 -13.02 21.17 2.66
C ASN A 40 -12.22 22.48 2.77
N THR A 41 -10.92 22.35 3.03
CA THR A 41 -10.02 23.48 3.24
C THR A 41 -9.77 24.25 1.94
N GLU A 42 -10.18 25.51 1.92
CA GLU A 42 -9.91 26.50 0.88
C GLU A 42 -8.82 27.47 1.36
N ILE A 43 -7.86 27.77 0.48
CA ILE A 43 -6.83 28.79 0.73
C ILE A 43 -6.88 29.86 -0.36
N SER A 44 -6.93 31.11 0.06
CA SER A 44 -7.03 32.29 -0.79
C SER A 44 -6.10 33.41 -0.34
N ASN A 45 -5.93 34.46 -1.14
CA ASN A 45 -5.15 35.67 -0.79
C ASN A 45 -3.71 35.39 -0.34
N ILE A 46 -3.00 34.57 -1.10
CA ILE A 46 -1.65 34.14 -0.76
C ILE A 46 -0.66 35.28 -0.99
N GLN A 47 0.16 35.56 0.03
CA GLN A 47 1.22 36.54 0.02
C GLN A 47 2.52 35.86 0.46
N ARG A 48 3.62 36.19 -0.21
CA ARG A 48 4.95 35.76 0.23
C ARG A 48 5.39 36.63 1.41
N ILE A 49 5.95 35.99 2.43
CA ILE A 49 6.53 36.65 3.60
C ILE A 49 7.98 36.21 3.77
N ASP A 50 8.77 36.98 4.52
CA ASP A 50 10.19 36.69 4.75
C ASP A 50 10.41 35.64 5.85
N GLY A 51 9.38 35.38 6.67
CA GLY A 51 9.34 34.40 7.75
C GLY A 51 8.22 34.69 8.73
N TYR A 52 7.99 33.80 9.70
CA TYR A 52 7.06 33.98 10.82
C TYR A 52 7.63 33.36 12.09
N ASP A 53 7.36 33.97 13.25
CA ASP A 53 7.76 33.43 14.56
C ASP A 53 6.69 32.44 15.04
N SER A 54 7.02 31.14 15.07
CA SER A 54 6.12 30.09 15.53
C SER A 54 6.11 30.01 17.06
N LYS A 55 5.50 30.99 17.73
CA LYS A 55 5.23 30.92 19.17
C LYS A 55 3.77 30.61 19.43
N TYR A 56 3.49 29.89 20.51
CA TYR A 56 2.14 29.44 20.89
C TYR A 56 1.10 30.55 20.76
N LEU A 57 0.00 30.29 20.03
CA LEU A 57 -1.10 31.24 19.90
C LEU A 57 -2.25 30.86 20.83
N THR A 58 -2.79 31.88 21.49
CA THR A 58 -3.98 31.84 22.31
C THR A 58 -5.16 32.46 21.55
N VAL A 59 -6.27 31.73 21.39
CA VAL A 59 -7.54 32.28 20.90
C VAL A 59 -8.45 32.48 22.11
N GLY A 60 -8.53 33.72 22.60
CA GLY A 60 -8.99 33.98 23.97
C GLY A 60 -8.00 33.37 24.98
N ASP A 61 -8.49 32.65 25.98
CA ASP A 61 -7.65 31.95 26.98
C ASP A 61 -7.20 30.53 26.53
N ASN A 62 -7.43 30.15 25.26
CA ASN A 62 -7.30 28.77 24.77
C ASN A 62 -6.11 28.54 23.83
N TYR A 63 -5.43 27.40 23.97
CA TYR A 63 -4.31 26.97 23.12
C TYR A 63 -4.79 26.10 21.95
N LEU A 64 -4.33 26.40 20.73
CA LEU A 64 -4.63 25.60 19.53
C LEU A 64 -3.38 24.86 19.02
N PHE A 65 -3.49 23.55 18.86
CA PHE A 65 -2.51 22.73 18.15
C PHE A 65 -2.99 22.55 16.71
N PHE A 66 -2.14 22.86 15.73
CA PHE A 66 -2.51 22.83 14.32
C PHE A 66 -1.73 21.74 13.56
N PRO A 67 -2.40 20.80 12.87
CA PRO A 67 -1.73 19.81 12.04
C PRO A 67 -1.23 20.43 10.73
N ASP A 68 -0.16 19.86 10.16
CA ASP A 68 0.29 20.19 8.80
C ASP A 68 -0.84 19.93 7.78
N LEU A 69 -0.97 20.82 6.80
CA LEU A 69 -2.04 20.77 5.81
C LEU A 69 -1.53 20.14 4.51
N TYR A 70 -2.02 18.94 4.20
CA TYR A 70 -1.63 18.19 3.02
C TYR A 70 -2.69 18.25 1.93
N GLY A 71 -2.25 18.42 0.67
CA GLY A 71 -3.11 18.34 -0.51
C GLY A 71 -4.10 19.49 -0.65
N VAL A 72 -3.76 20.69 -0.17
CA VAL A 72 -4.64 21.86 -0.22
C VAL A 72 -4.76 22.39 -1.64
N LEU A 73 -5.97 22.79 -2.04
CA LEU A 73 -6.23 23.41 -3.32
C LEU A 73 -5.96 24.91 -3.24
N LEU A 74 -4.92 25.35 -3.94
CA LEU A 74 -4.54 26.73 -4.13
C LEU A 74 -5.12 27.24 -5.45
N LYS A 75 -5.87 28.33 -5.42
CA LYS A 75 -6.37 28.99 -6.65
C LYS A 75 -5.53 30.20 -6.98
N HIS A 76 -4.89 30.21 -8.15
CA HIS A 76 -4.13 31.36 -8.65
C HIS A 76 -4.37 31.54 -10.15
N GLY A 77 -4.70 32.76 -10.59
CA GLY A 77 -4.96 33.07 -12.00
C GLY A 77 -6.06 32.21 -12.66
N GLY A 78 -7.05 31.73 -11.90
CA GLY A 78 -8.13 30.86 -12.40
C GLY A 78 -7.77 29.37 -12.49
N THR A 79 -6.54 28.99 -12.13
CA THR A 79 -6.07 27.61 -12.12
C THR A 79 -5.93 27.10 -10.69
N TYR A 80 -6.27 25.83 -10.46
CA TYR A 80 -6.13 25.16 -9.17
C TYR A 80 -4.85 24.33 -9.13
N TYR A 81 -4.08 24.49 -8.06
CA TYR A 81 -2.83 23.79 -7.78
C TYR A 81 -3.02 23.00 -6.48
N ARG A 82 -2.61 21.74 -6.46
CA ARG A 82 -2.56 20.97 -5.20
C ARG A 82 -1.20 21.20 -4.55
N ILE A 83 -1.19 21.70 -3.32
CA ILE A 83 0.04 22.02 -2.59
C ILE A 83 0.04 21.42 -1.19
N ASN A 84 1.22 21.14 -0.66
CA ASN A 84 1.41 20.77 0.73
C ASN A 84 1.97 21.97 1.49
N LEU A 85 1.37 22.30 2.63
CA LEU A 85 1.81 23.36 3.51
C LEU A 85 2.40 22.76 4.78
N SER A 86 3.71 22.91 4.95
CA SER A 86 4.45 22.41 6.11
C SER A 86 4.72 23.52 7.12
N ASN A 87 4.85 23.15 8.39
CA ASN A 87 5.02 24.07 9.52
C ASN A 87 3.87 25.10 9.60
N SER A 88 2.67 24.70 9.18
CA SER A 88 1.53 25.60 9.06
C SER A 88 1.08 26.13 10.42
N TYR A 89 0.78 27.43 10.48
CA TYR A 89 0.50 28.16 11.70
C TYR A 89 -0.63 29.16 11.49
N LEU A 90 -1.73 29.01 12.24
CA LEU A 90 -2.90 29.87 12.09
C LEU A 90 -2.88 31.09 13.02
N THR A 91 -3.14 32.28 12.46
CA THR A 91 -3.41 33.54 13.15
C THR A 91 -4.85 33.99 12.86
N ASP A 92 -5.38 34.92 13.67
CA ASP A 92 -6.68 35.58 13.44
C ASP A 92 -7.88 34.62 13.23
N ILE A 93 -7.91 33.53 13.99
CA ILE A 93 -8.87 32.44 13.87
C ILE A 93 -10.25 32.86 14.37
N ARG A 94 -11.27 32.53 13.58
CA ARG A 94 -12.69 32.64 13.91
C ARG A 94 -13.35 31.28 13.73
N LEU A 95 -14.02 30.81 14.77
CA LEU A 95 -14.77 29.57 14.75
C LEU A 95 -16.27 29.88 14.81
N SER A 96 -17.06 29.33 13.90
CA SER A 96 -18.53 29.31 14.00
C SER A 96 -19.01 27.87 14.16
N GLU A 97 -19.40 27.51 15.38
CA GLU A 97 -19.95 26.18 15.69
C GLU A 97 -21.32 25.99 15.03
N HIS A 98 -21.50 24.85 14.38
CA HIS A 98 -22.72 24.47 13.67
C HIS A 98 -23.33 23.15 14.17
N GLY A 99 -22.62 22.39 15.03
CA GLY A 99 -23.15 21.16 15.62
C GLY A 99 -22.20 20.53 16.65
N LYS A 100 -22.71 19.57 17.42
CA LYS A 100 -21.92 18.77 18.39
C LYS A 100 -22.26 17.29 18.27
N ASP A 101 -21.27 16.42 18.47
CA ASP A 101 -21.39 14.97 18.61
C ASP A 101 -20.49 14.51 19.76
N GLY A 102 -21.10 14.14 20.88
CA GLY A 102 -20.41 13.81 22.12
C GLY A 102 -19.55 14.98 22.62
N ILE A 103 -18.24 14.76 22.75
CA ILE A 103 -17.28 15.80 23.16
C ILE A 103 -16.85 16.72 21.99
N TYR A 104 -17.18 16.35 20.76
CA TYR A 104 -16.72 17.05 19.57
C TYR A 104 -17.72 18.13 19.15
N SER A 105 -17.21 19.33 18.88
CA SER A 105 -17.88 20.43 18.19
C SER A 105 -17.43 20.47 16.73
N PHE A 106 -18.36 20.75 15.84
CA PHE A 106 -18.13 20.96 14.41
C PHE A 106 -18.56 22.35 14.01
N GLY A 107 -17.88 22.92 13.03
CA GLY A 107 -18.19 24.27 12.59
C GLY A 107 -17.38 24.69 11.39
N LYS A 108 -17.41 25.99 11.10
CA LYS A 108 -16.52 26.61 10.12
C LYS A 108 -15.38 27.32 10.85
N LEU A 109 -14.19 27.18 10.30
CA LEU A 109 -12.99 27.88 10.67
C LEU A 109 -12.68 28.87 9.55
N GLU A 110 -12.44 30.12 9.92
CA GLU A 110 -11.82 31.13 9.06
C GLU A 110 -10.61 31.71 9.79
N GLY A 111 -9.51 31.95 9.08
CA GLY A 111 -8.32 32.54 9.70
C GLY A 111 -7.24 32.84 8.67
N ILE A 112 -6.05 33.13 9.17
CA ILE A 112 -4.85 33.35 8.36
C ILE A 112 -3.88 32.22 8.63
N VAL A 113 -3.44 31.51 7.59
CA VAL A 113 -2.40 30.49 7.68
C VAL A 113 -1.06 31.05 7.23
N ASN A 114 -0.06 30.96 8.10
CA ASN A 114 1.34 31.17 7.79
C ASN A 114 1.98 29.80 7.62
N ALA A 115 2.60 29.53 6.48
CA ALA A 115 3.11 28.20 6.18
C ALA A 115 4.39 28.26 5.38
N THR A 116 5.11 27.15 5.38
CA THR A 116 6.28 26.93 4.52
C THR A 116 5.86 26.08 3.31
N ILE A 117 6.29 26.50 2.12
CA ILE A 117 6.25 25.70 0.89
C ILE A 117 7.68 25.35 0.49
N GLU A 118 7.89 24.08 0.14
CA GLU A 118 9.13 23.60 -0.47
C GLU A 118 8.97 23.49 -1.99
N ASN A 119 9.99 23.91 -2.75
CA ASN A 119 9.97 23.93 -4.22
C ASN A 119 10.78 22.76 -4.81
N PRO A 120 10.37 22.11 -5.93
CA PRO A 120 9.25 22.45 -6.82
C PRO A 120 7.88 22.22 -6.17
N ILE A 121 6.97 23.19 -6.34
CA ILE A 121 5.54 22.93 -6.19
C ILE A 121 5.23 21.81 -7.20
N GLN A 122 4.85 20.62 -6.75
CA GLN A 122 4.37 19.57 -7.66
C GLN A 122 3.05 20.04 -8.28
N GLU A 123 3.12 20.69 -9.43
CA GLU A 123 1.97 21.09 -10.22
C GLU A 123 1.23 19.84 -10.71
N THR A 124 0.16 19.47 -10.02
CA THR A 124 -0.88 18.65 -10.65
C THR A 124 -1.92 19.60 -11.19
N VAL A 125 -1.81 19.99 -12.47
CA VAL A 125 -2.91 20.65 -13.17
C VAL A 125 -4.06 19.63 -13.21
N LEU A 126 -5.12 19.91 -12.46
CA LEU A 126 -6.34 19.09 -12.57
C LEU A 126 -6.87 19.28 -14.00
N PRO A 127 -7.03 18.21 -14.81
CA PRO A 127 -7.80 18.33 -16.05
C PRO A 127 -9.19 18.85 -15.68
N LYS A 128 -9.72 19.74 -16.51
CA LYS A 128 -11.07 20.30 -16.42
C LYS A 128 -12.05 19.16 -16.12
N VAL A 129 -12.43 19.03 -14.85
CA VAL A 129 -13.32 17.94 -14.41
C VAL A 129 -14.62 18.12 -15.14
N LEU A 130 -15.00 17.09 -15.90
CA LEU A 130 -16.35 16.91 -16.41
C LEU A 130 -17.31 17.00 -15.22
N SER A 131 -18.14 18.04 -15.26
CA SER A 131 -19.27 18.22 -14.37
C SER A 131 -20.17 16.99 -14.42
N TYR A 132 -20.22 16.22 -13.34
CA TYR A 132 -21.42 15.45 -13.03
C TYR A 132 -22.43 16.43 -12.48
N SER A 133 -23.41 16.77 -13.31
CA SER A 133 -24.62 17.44 -12.89
C SER A 133 -25.42 16.47 -12.03
N ASP A 134 -25.68 16.85 -10.79
CA ASP A 134 -26.99 16.53 -10.21
C ASP A 134 -27.56 17.79 -9.57
N SER A 135 -28.78 18.06 -10.00
CA SER A 135 -29.57 19.25 -9.78
C SER A 135 -30.09 19.34 -8.36
N SER A 136 -29.83 20.46 -7.68
CA SER A 136 -30.86 21.20 -6.94
C SER A 136 -30.31 22.55 -6.44
N GLU A 137 -30.87 23.62 -7.01
CA GLU A 137 -30.91 25.01 -6.52
C GLU A 137 -29.59 25.78 -6.38
N GLU A 138 -29.11 26.29 -7.51
CA GLU A 138 -28.08 27.34 -7.57
C GLU A 138 -28.73 28.72 -7.39
N LYS A 139 -28.67 29.28 -6.17
CA LYS A 139 -28.77 30.73 -5.99
C LYS A 139 -27.43 31.34 -6.40
N GLN A 140 -27.41 32.00 -7.55
CA GLN A 140 -26.26 32.75 -8.03
C GLN A 140 -25.83 33.82 -7.02
N ILE A 141 -24.57 33.75 -6.61
CA ILE A 141 -23.88 34.86 -5.95
C ILE A 141 -22.81 35.36 -6.92
N THR A 142 -23.11 36.48 -7.58
CA THR A 142 -22.16 37.28 -8.36
C THR A 142 -21.13 37.88 -7.41
N VAL A 143 -19.84 37.66 -7.65
CA VAL A 143 -18.77 38.44 -6.99
C VAL A 143 -17.78 38.96 -8.03
N THR A 144 -17.65 40.27 -8.00
CA THR A 144 -16.86 41.20 -8.81
C THR A 144 -15.34 41.07 -8.61
N ASN A 145 -14.60 41.22 -9.71
CA ASN A 145 -13.15 41.37 -9.74
C ASN A 145 -12.69 42.72 -9.18
N ASN A 146 -11.63 42.71 -8.36
CA ASN A 146 -10.64 43.76 -8.09
C ASN A 146 -9.53 43.05 -7.28
N THR A 147 -8.24 43.07 -7.59
CA THR A 147 -7.36 44.22 -7.85
C THR A 147 -6.09 43.82 -8.62
N SER A 148 -5.60 44.81 -9.36
CA SER A 148 -4.32 44.98 -10.04
C SER A 148 -3.09 45.02 -9.13
N GLY A 149 -1.94 44.57 -9.63
CA GLY A 149 -0.62 44.84 -9.08
C GLY A 149 0.49 44.36 -10.02
N ASP A 150 0.96 45.25 -10.91
CA ASP A 150 2.07 45.02 -11.84
C ASP A 150 3.39 44.76 -11.10
N LEU A 151 4.19 43.81 -11.60
CA LEU A 151 5.56 43.56 -11.15
C LEU A 151 6.53 44.07 -12.23
N THR A 152 7.23 45.16 -11.93
CA THR A 152 8.39 45.63 -12.71
C THR A 152 9.69 44.94 -12.24
N PRO A 153 10.62 44.59 -13.15
CA PRO A 153 11.92 44.01 -12.79
C PRO A 153 12.89 45.06 -12.24
N VAL A 154 13.74 44.66 -11.28
CA VAL A 154 14.95 45.40 -10.87
C VAL A 154 16.18 44.61 -11.33
N ASP A 155 17.07 45.31 -12.05
CA ASP A 155 18.33 44.82 -12.60
C ASP A 155 19.32 44.35 -11.53
N ILE A 156 19.97 43.21 -11.81
CA ILE A 156 21.30 42.89 -11.25
C ILE A 156 22.20 42.55 -12.43
N ASP A 157 22.71 43.60 -13.04
CA ASP A 157 23.85 43.56 -13.95
C ASP A 157 25.12 43.60 -13.09
N THR A 158 25.79 42.47 -12.92
CA THR A 158 27.25 42.32 -12.63
C THR A 158 27.62 40.85 -12.39
N ALA A 159 27.60 40.05 -13.45
CA ALA A 159 28.46 38.87 -13.53
C ALA A 159 28.83 38.63 -15.00
N LYS A 160 30.10 38.88 -15.33
CA LYS A 160 30.67 38.67 -16.68
C LYS A 160 30.58 37.19 -17.08
N PRO A 161 30.26 36.89 -18.35
CA PRO A 161 30.16 35.52 -18.86
C PRO A 161 31.55 34.90 -19.08
N ILE A 162 31.77 33.70 -18.53
CA ILE A 162 32.87 32.82 -18.92
C ILE A 162 32.44 32.09 -20.20
N LYS A 163 33.22 32.28 -21.27
CA LYS A 163 33.05 31.63 -22.57
C LYS A 163 33.26 30.11 -22.43
N THR A 164 32.24 29.31 -22.73
CA THR A 164 32.42 27.90 -23.08
C THR A 164 32.63 27.80 -24.59
N THR A 165 33.77 27.23 -24.97
CA THR A 165 34.15 26.98 -26.36
C THR A 165 33.52 25.67 -26.83
N ASP A 166 32.82 25.73 -27.97
CA ASP A 166 32.40 24.58 -28.74
C ASP A 166 33.56 23.63 -29.05
N GLN A 167 33.42 22.35 -28.70
CA GLN A 167 34.13 21.27 -29.38
C GLN A 167 33.14 20.33 -30.05
N LYS A 168 33.16 20.40 -31.38
CA LYS A 168 32.59 19.43 -32.32
C LYS A 168 33.11 18.03 -32.00
N ASN A 169 32.21 17.13 -31.61
CA ASN A 169 32.50 15.70 -31.58
C ASN A 169 32.56 15.15 -33.02
N LYS A 170 33.77 14.74 -33.39
CA LYS A 170 34.10 14.03 -34.62
C LYS A 170 33.89 12.53 -34.35
N TYR A 171 32.81 11.97 -34.88
CA TYR A 171 32.58 10.52 -34.88
C TYR A 171 33.64 9.84 -35.74
N ILE A 172 34.44 8.97 -35.13
CA ILE A 172 35.37 8.06 -35.81
C ILE A 172 34.72 6.67 -35.82
N ASN A 173 34.46 6.16 -37.03
CA ASN A 173 34.04 4.79 -37.29
C ASN A 173 35.12 3.80 -36.84
N GLY A 174 34.79 2.90 -35.93
CA GLY A 174 35.66 1.80 -35.49
C GLY A 174 34.92 0.59 -34.89
N GLY A 175 33.60 0.49 -35.08
CA GLY A 175 32.77 -0.59 -34.54
C GLY A 175 32.42 -1.62 -35.60
N SER A 176 33.28 -2.62 -35.83
CA SER A 176 32.89 -3.79 -36.65
C SER A 176 33.66 -5.08 -36.32
N ILE A 177 34.85 -5.00 -35.72
CA ILE A 177 35.71 -6.19 -35.53
C ILE A 177 35.60 -6.75 -34.10
N PHE A 178 35.45 -5.91 -33.07
CA PHE A 178 35.36 -6.36 -31.68
C PHE A 178 34.01 -6.99 -31.31
N GLY A 179 32.91 -6.55 -31.92
CA GLY A 179 31.57 -7.13 -31.68
C GLY A 179 31.39 -8.53 -32.28
N CYS A 180 32.09 -8.83 -33.38
CA CYS A 180 32.03 -10.16 -34.00
C CYS A 180 32.83 -11.20 -33.19
N LEU A 181 33.97 -10.80 -32.61
CA LEU A 181 34.81 -11.68 -31.79
C LEU A 181 34.16 -12.07 -30.46
N THR A 182 33.42 -11.15 -29.83
CA THR A 182 32.70 -11.46 -28.58
C THR A 182 31.51 -12.38 -28.80
N LEU A 183 30.78 -12.25 -29.92
CA LEU A 183 29.70 -13.17 -30.30
C LEU A 183 30.22 -14.56 -30.68
N LEU A 184 31.41 -14.65 -31.29
CA LEU A 184 32.03 -15.93 -31.67
C LEU A 184 32.52 -16.69 -30.42
N VAL A 185 33.08 -15.99 -29.43
CA VAL A 185 33.50 -16.58 -28.14
C VAL A 185 32.27 -17.02 -27.32
N LEU A 186 31.20 -16.22 -27.28
CA LEU A 186 29.94 -16.62 -26.66
C LEU A 186 29.29 -17.82 -27.37
N GLY A 187 29.35 -17.87 -28.70
CA GLY A 187 28.90 -19.00 -29.51
C GLY A 187 29.67 -20.29 -29.21
N ILE A 188 31.00 -20.21 -29.06
CA ILE A 188 31.84 -21.37 -28.72
C ILE A 188 31.60 -21.83 -27.27
N ILE A 189 31.40 -20.91 -26.32
CA ILE A 189 31.07 -21.25 -24.92
C ILE A 189 29.69 -21.91 -24.82
N LEU A 190 28.70 -21.42 -25.58
CA LEU A 190 27.38 -22.05 -25.68
C LEU A 190 27.45 -23.42 -26.38
N LEU A 191 28.24 -23.57 -27.45
CA LEU A 191 28.45 -24.87 -28.11
C LEU A 191 29.18 -25.89 -27.20
N GLY A 192 30.12 -25.45 -26.37
CA GLY A 192 30.84 -26.29 -25.41
C GLY A 192 29.96 -26.78 -24.25
N ALA A 193 28.98 -25.99 -23.81
CA ALA A 193 28.04 -26.37 -22.76
C ALA A 193 27.04 -27.48 -23.20
N TYR A 194 26.78 -27.59 -24.51
CA TYR A 194 25.83 -28.56 -25.10
C TYR A 194 26.49 -29.86 -25.62
N TRP A 195 27.82 -29.95 -25.64
CA TRP A 195 28.56 -31.14 -26.11
C TRP A 195 28.26 -32.39 -25.27
N LYS A 196 28.08 -32.27 -23.94
CA LYS A 196 27.81 -33.43 -23.07
C LYS A 196 26.44 -34.07 -23.30
N SER A 197 25.44 -33.27 -23.68
CA SER A 197 24.08 -33.73 -23.98
C SER A 197 23.92 -34.23 -25.41
N ILE A 198 24.60 -33.60 -26.38
CA ILE A 198 24.63 -34.05 -27.78
C ILE A 198 25.37 -35.38 -27.93
N GLY A 199 26.48 -35.60 -27.20
CA GLY A 199 27.21 -36.87 -27.24
C GLY A 199 26.36 -38.07 -26.78
N ILE A 200 25.60 -37.90 -25.69
CA ILE A 200 24.68 -38.94 -25.19
C ILE A 200 23.53 -39.16 -26.19
N PHE A 201 23.02 -38.10 -26.81
CA PHE A 201 21.98 -38.19 -27.83
C PHE A 201 22.44 -38.95 -29.08
N LEU A 202 23.65 -38.67 -29.58
CA LEU A 202 24.21 -39.38 -30.73
C LEU A 202 24.52 -40.85 -30.42
N LEU A 203 24.94 -41.16 -29.18
CA LEU A 203 25.14 -42.55 -28.74
C LEU A 203 23.82 -43.32 -28.63
N LEU A 204 22.76 -42.71 -28.10
CA LEU A 204 21.44 -43.33 -28.02
C LEU A 204 20.81 -43.51 -29.41
N LEU A 205 20.93 -42.51 -30.28
CA LEU A 205 20.44 -42.60 -31.66
C LEU A 205 21.21 -43.65 -32.46
N GLY A 206 22.54 -43.69 -32.33
CA GLY A 206 23.38 -44.72 -32.93
C GLY A 206 23.05 -46.13 -32.40
N GLY A 207 22.78 -46.27 -31.10
CA GLY A 207 22.36 -47.54 -30.49
C GLY A 207 21.01 -48.04 -31.02
N ILE A 208 20.03 -47.15 -31.18
CA ILE A 208 18.70 -47.50 -31.72
C ILE A 208 18.81 -47.91 -33.20
N LEU A 209 19.61 -47.19 -34.00
CA LEU A 209 19.84 -47.53 -35.40
C LEU A 209 20.62 -48.85 -35.56
N PHE A 210 21.60 -49.11 -34.69
CA PHE A 210 22.36 -50.36 -34.66
C PHE A 210 21.50 -51.56 -34.23
N LEU A 211 20.61 -51.38 -33.24
CA LEU A 211 19.64 -52.40 -32.83
C LEU A 211 18.59 -52.68 -33.92
N GLY A 212 18.22 -51.67 -34.71
CA GLY A 212 17.35 -51.82 -35.88
C GLY A 212 18.02 -52.56 -37.04
N TRP A 213 19.35 -52.46 -37.18
CA TRP A 213 20.14 -53.20 -38.17
C TRP A 213 20.28 -54.70 -37.81
N LEU A 214 20.37 -55.01 -36.51
CA LEU A 214 20.58 -56.38 -36.01
C LEU A 214 19.37 -57.32 -36.12
N PHE A 215 18.15 -56.79 -36.34
CA PHE A 215 16.93 -57.61 -36.42
C PHE A 215 16.08 -57.23 -37.64
N GLY A 216 15.95 -58.18 -38.58
CA GLY A 216 15.43 -58.00 -39.95
C GLY A 216 13.98 -57.55 -40.14
N SER A 217 13.57 -57.54 -41.42
CA SER A 217 12.56 -56.69 -42.09
C SER A 217 11.13 -56.62 -41.53
N ILE A 218 10.77 -57.39 -40.51
CA ILE A 218 9.44 -57.34 -39.87
C ILE A 218 9.44 -56.55 -38.55
N ARG A 219 10.62 -56.11 -38.07
CA ARG A 219 10.78 -55.41 -36.79
C ARG A 219 11.13 -53.92 -36.91
N GLN A 220 11.15 -53.36 -38.12
CA GLN A 220 11.42 -51.93 -38.36
C GLN A 220 10.29 -51.03 -37.80
N TRP A 221 9.03 -51.48 -37.90
CA TRP A 221 7.87 -50.74 -37.41
C TRP A 221 7.88 -50.56 -35.89
N ILE A 222 8.32 -51.56 -35.14
CA ILE A 222 8.45 -51.45 -33.67
C ILE A 222 9.53 -50.43 -33.31
N GLY A 223 10.65 -50.42 -34.05
CA GLY A 223 11.69 -49.41 -33.90
C GLY A 223 11.18 -47.99 -34.15
N TYR A 224 10.38 -47.79 -35.21
CA TYR A 224 9.76 -46.49 -35.49
C TYR A 224 8.73 -46.08 -34.45
N ILE A 225 7.94 -47.01 -33.91
CA ILE A 225 6.97 -46.75 -32.84
C ILE A 225 7.69 -46.33 -31.55
N VAL A 226 8.75 -47.04 -31.16
CA VAL A 226 9.54 -46.68 -29.97
C VAL A 226 10.25 -45.34 -30.17
N ALA A 227 10.82 -45.10 -31.34
CA ALA A 227 11.42 -43.81 -31.66
C ALA A 227 10.39 -42.67 -31.63
N ALA A 228 9.19 -42.88 -32.16
CA ALA A 228 8.09 -41.92 -32.11
C ALA A 228 7.65 -41.64 -30.66
N LEU A 229 7.54 -42.66 -29.81
CA LEU A 229 7.20 -42.49 -28.39
C LEU A 229 8.27 -41.72 -27.61
N VAL A 230 9.55 -41.96 -27.92
CA VAL A 230 10.67 -41.19 -27.33
C VAL A 230 10.64 -39.73 -27.81
N ILE A 231 10.38 -39.49 -29.10
CA ILE A 231 10.24 -38.13 -29.65
C ILE A 231 9.02 -37.42 -29.02
N ILE A 232 7.89 -38.10 -28.86
CA ILE A 232 6.70 -37.54 -28.18
C ILE A 232 7.01 -37.25 -26.71
N GLY A 233 7.72 -38.13 -26.00
CA GLY A 233 8.14 -37.90 -24.62
C GLY A 233 9.07 -36.69 -24.49
N ILE A 234 10.01 -36.52 -25.44
CA ILE A 234 10.92 -35.36 -25.49
C ILE A 234 10.14 -34.09 -25.85
N LEU A 235 9.22 -34.13 -26.82
CA LEU A 235 8.36 -33.00 -27.17
C LEU A 235 7.47 -32.62 -25.99
N SER A 236 6.88 -33.59 -25.28
CA SER A 236 6.07 -33.34 -24.09
C SER A 236 6.92 -32.79 -22.94
N TRP A 237 8.17 -33.21 -22.80
CA TRP A 237 9.12 -32.62 -21.86
C TRP A 237 9.51 -31.19 -22.27
N PHE A 238 9.75 -30.94 -23.55
CA PHE A 238 10.03 -29.60 -24.10
C PHE A 238 8.83 -28.66 -23.93
N PHE A 239 7.62 -29.12 -24.23
CA PHE A 239 6.38 -28.37 -24.03
C PHE A 239 6.09 -28.15 -22.54
N SER A 240 6.39 -29.12 -21.67
CA SER A 240 6.28 -28.95 -20.19
C SER A 240 7.31 -27.98 -19.61
N THR A 241 8.46 -27.83 -20.27
CA THR A 241 9.51 -26.88 -19.86
C THR A 241 9.34 -25.50 -20.47
N THR A 242 8.59 -25.36 -21.58
CA THR A 242 8.13 -24.07 -22.11
C THR A 242 6.74 -23.64 -21.64
N SER A 243 5.95 -24.54 -21.04
CA SER A 243 4.70 -24.23 -20.33
C SER A 243 4.93 -24.04 -18.83
N LYS A 244 6.13 -23.59 -18.44
CA LYS A 244 6.19 -22.66 -17.31
C LYS A 244 5.51 -21.40 -17.81
N THR A 245 4.18 -21.37 -17.67
CA THR A 245 3.44 -20.13 -17.51
C THR A 245 4.32 -19.27 -16.62
N LYS A 246 4.93 -18.23 -17.18
CA LYS A 246 5.42 -17.14 -16.36
C LYS A 246 4.17 -16.71 -15.62
N SER A 247 4.00 -17.17 -14.39
CA SER A 247 3.12 -16.46 -13.48
C SER A 247 3.76 -15.09 -13.39
N SER A 248 3.19 -14.15 -14.14
CA SER A 248 3.46 -12.76 -13.93
C SER A 248 2.99 -12.45 -12.51
N LEU A 249 3.89 -12.58 -11.55
CA LEU A 249 3.77 -12.06 -10.18
C LEU A 249 3.71 -10.51 -10.16
N THR A 250 3.30 -9.89 -11.27
CA THR A 250 3.22 -8.45 -11.50
C THR A 250 2.06 -8.10 -12.42
N GLU A 251 0.97 -8.88 -12.45
CA GLU A 251 -0.29 -8.29 -12.86
C GLU A 251 -0.78 -7.41 -11.72
N ARG A 252 -0.61 -6.10 -11.92
CA ARG A 252 -1.36 -5.05 -11.23
C ARG A 252 -2.81 -5.52 -11.18
N GLY A 253 -3.30 -5.90 -10.00
CA GLY A 253 -4.73 -6.07 -9.78
C GLY A 253 -5.36 -4.73 -10.11
N LYS A 254 -5.83 -4.55 -11.34
CA LYS A 254 -6.81 -3.52 -11.62
C LYS A 254 -8.04 -3.97 -10.85
N ASP A 255 -8.48 -3.13 -9.92
CA ASP A 255 -9.75 -3.33 -9.25
C ASP A 255 -10.81 -3.65 -10.32
N ASP A 256 -11.56 -4.72 -10.10
CA ASP A 256 -12.65 -5.09 -11.00
C ASP A 256 -13.61 -3.88 -11.05
N ALA A 257 -14.15 -3.57 -12.24
CA ALA A 257 -15.01 -2.40 -12.43
C ALA A 257 -16.27 -2.42 -11.54
N ARG A 258 -16.61 -3.59 -10.98
CA ARG A 258 -17.69 -3.77 -10.01
C ARG A 258 -17.29 -3.41 -8.58
N GLU A 259 -16.00 -3.36 -8.25
CA GLU A 259 -15.52 -2.99 -6.92
C GLU A 259 -15.74 -1.50 -6.66
N THR A 260 -16.33 -1.19 -5.51
CA THR A 260 -16.64 0.20 -5.15
C THR A 260 -16.38 0.44 -3.67
N SER A 261 -16.02 1.68 -3.34
CA SER A 261 -15.90 2.14 -1.96
C SER A 261 -16.91 3.24 -1.73
N THR A 262 -17.84 3.04 -0.80
CA THR A 262 -18.94 3.96 -0.52
C THR A 262 -19.07 4.25 0.97
N ILE A 263 -19.64 5.42 1.27
CA ILE A 263 -19.97 5.83 2.63
C ILE A 263 -21.49 5.73 2.78
N ARG A 264 -21.95 5.01 3.82
CA ARG A 264 -23.38 4.82 4.10
C ARG A 264 -23.72 5.22 5.53
N LYS A 265 -24.96 5.61 5.78
CA LYS A 265 -25.48 5.75 7.14
C LYS A 265 -25.78 4.37 7.72
N ASP A 266 -25.47 4.20 9.00
CA ASP A 266 -25.69 2.97 9.75
C ASP A 266 -27.11 2.95 10.31
N THR A 267 -28.02 2.26 9.62
CA THR A 267 -29.42 2.13 10.03
C THR A 267 -29.66 0.94 10.97
N THR A 268 -28.61 0.20 11.36
CA THR A 268 -28.75 -1.04 12.16
C THR A 268 -28.96 -0.79 13.64
N GLN A 269 -28.64 0.41 14.14
CA GLN A 269 -28.80 0.78 15.56
C GLN A 269 -29.85 1.88 15.71
N LYS A 270 -30.98 1.56 16.37
CA LYS A 270 -32.08 2.50 16.64
C LYS A 270 -31.66 3.75 17.44
N ASP A 271 -30.57 3.67 18.21
CA ASP A 271 -30.06 4.76 19.05
C ASP A 271 -28.80 5.47 18.49
N LYS A 272 -28.34 5.12 17.27
CA LYS A 272 -27.16 5.73 16.62
C LYS A 272 -27.46 6.15 15.18
N SER A 273 -28.47 6.99 14.98
CA SER A 273 -28.90 7.42 13.64
C SER A 273 -27.84 8.16 12.80
N ASP A 274 -26.70 8.53 13.41
CA ASP A 274 -25.60 9.26 12.78
C ASP A 274 -24.31 8.44 12.60
N SER A 275 -24.32 7.14 12.94
CA SER A 275 -23.15 6.27 12.72
C SER A 275 -22.87 6.09 11.21
N ILE A 276 -21.61 6.18 10.81
CA ILE A 276 -21.16 6.08 9.41
C ILE A 276 -20.51 4.72 9.17
N LEU A 277 -20.88 4.08 8.07
CA LEU A 277 -20.27 2.86 7.55
C LEU A 277 -19.40 3.18 6.35
N ILE A 278 -18.19 2.66 6.34
CA ILE A 278 -17.39 2.51 5.13
C ILE A 278 -17.67 1.12 4.58
N VAL A 279 -18.02 1.07 3.30
CA VAL A 279 -18.39 -0.17 2.61
C VAL A 279 -17.51 -0.32 1.39
N HIS A 280 -16.69 -1.37 1.38
CA HIS A 280 -15.94 -1.81 0.20
C HIS A 280 -16.63 -3.03 -0.40
N HIS A 281 -17.26 -2.85 -1.55
CA HIS A 281 -17.78 -3.97 -2.33
C HIS A 281 -16.61 -4.64 -3.07
N ARG A 282 -16.38 -5.93 -2.83
CA ARG A 282 -15.23 -6.68 -3.33
C ARG A 282 -15.69 -7.94 -4.06
N ASN A 283 -14.97 -8.30 -5.12
CA ASN A 283 -15.14 -9.56 -5.84
C ASN A 283 -13.77 -10.20 -6.08
N TRP A 284 -13.60 -11.45 -5.66
CA TRP A 284 -12.32 -12.17 -5.79
C TRP A 284 -12.53 -13.66 -6.05
N ASN A 285 -11.48 -14.34 -6.50
CA ASN A 285 -11.47 -15.80 -6.65
C ASN A 285 -10.53 -16.45 -5.63
N ASP A 286 -10.90 -17.63 -5.12
CA ASP A 286 -9.93 -18.50 -4.44
C ASP A 286 -9.02 -19.25 -5.44
N TYR A 287 -8.17 -20.11 -4.89
CA TYR A 287 -7.20 -20.90 -5.66
C TYR A 287 -7.82 -22.00 -6.52
N ALA A 288 -9.05 -22.41 -6.23
CA ALA A 288 -9.81 -23.36 -7.03
C ALA A 288 -10.64 -22.66 -8.11
N GLY A 289 -10.63 -21.33 -8.15
CA GLY A 289 -11.38 -20.52 -9.12
C GLY A 289 -12.83 -20.27 -8.72
N HIS A 290 -13.22 -20.52 -7.46
CA HIS A 290 -14.53 -20.12 -6.98
C HIS A 290 -14.57 -18.61 -6.77
N ALA A 291 -15.57 -17.96 -7.35
CA ALA A 291 -15.78 -16.53 -7.24
C ALA A 291 -16.62 -16.20 -6.00
N TYR A 292 -16.18 -15.21 -5.23
CA TYR A 292 -16.89 -14.67 -4.08
C TYR A 292 -17.14 -13.18 -4.27
N GLU A 293 -18.22 -12.69 -3.68
CA GLU A 293 -18.60 -11.29 -3.72
C GLU A 293 -19.22 -10.89 -2.39
N THR A 294 -18.73 -9.81 -1.79
CA THR A 294 -19.29 -9.30 -0.52
C THR A 294 -18.94 -7.85 -0.25
N ASP A 295 -19.68 -7.27 0.68
CA ASP A 295 -19.40 -5.94 1.23
C ASP A 295 -18.50 -6.10 2.47
N LEU A 296 -17.27 -5.60 2.42
CA LEU A 296 -16.41 -5.42 3.59
C LEU A 296 -16.81 -4.12 4.28
N ILE A 297 -17.36 -4.21 5.49
CA ILE A 297 -17.98 -3.09 6.20
C ILE A 297 -17.26 -2.80 7.50
N ILE A 298 -16.88 -1.53 7.71
CA ILE A 298 -16.32 -1.03 8.96
C ILE A 298 -17.08 0.21 9.42
N ARG A 299 -17.39 0.31 10.72
CA ARG A 299 -17.94 1.55 11.28
C ARG A 299 -16.82 2.56 11.43
N GLN A 300 -17.07 3.79 11.03
CA GLN A 300 -16.10 4.87 11.19
C GLN A 300 -15.67 5.04 12.65
N ASN A 301 -16.58 4.86 13.60
CA ASN A 301 -16.24 4.95 15.02
C ASN A 301 -15.28 3.85 15.48
N ASP A 302 -15.41 2.62 14.96
CA ASP A 302 -14.51 1.52 15.29
C ASP A 302 -13.11 1.79 14.73
N TYR A 303 -13.01 2.33 13.51
CA TYR A 303 -11.76 2.83 12.95
C TYR A 303 -11.13 3.95 13.80
N LEU A 304 -11.91 4.96 14.20
CA LEU A 304 -11.41 6.07 15.01
C LEU A 304 -10.92 5.61 16.40
N ASN A 305 -11.58 4.61 16.99
CA ASN A 305 -11.17 4.00 18.25
C ASN A 305 -9.88 3.20 18.09
N SER A 306 -9.81 2.37 17.05
CA SER A 306 -8.61 1.60 16.72
C SER A 306 -7.41 2.51 16.49
N LYS A 307 -7.58 3.57 15.68
CA LYS A 307 -6.54 4.57 15.41
C LYS A 307 -6.05 5.31 16.64
N ARG A 308 -6.97 5.67 17.54
CA ARG A 308 -6.62 6.33 18.80
C ARG A 308 -5.81 5.39 19.71
N PHE A 309 -6.24 4.13 19.82
CA PHE A 309 -5.54 3.13 20.59
C PHE A 309 -4.14 2.87 20.02
N HIS A 310 -4.06 2.62 18.72
CA HIS A 310 -2.82 2.34 18.01
C HIS A 310 -1.80 3.48 18.16
N PHE A 311 -2.23 4.74 17.98
CA PHE A 311 -1.36 5.90 18.17
C PHE A 311 -0.87 6.05 19.63
N GLY A 312 -1.69 5.65 20.59
CA GLY A 312 -1.41 5.70 22.03
C GLY A 312 -0.48 4.60 22.56
N LEU A 313 -0.11 3.61 21.74
CA LEU A 313 0.83 2.56 22.14
C LEU A 313 2.21 3.15 22.45
N SER A 314 2.88 2.64 23.50
CA SER A 314 4.19 3.16 23.93
C SER A 314 5.30 2.79 22.94
N ASP A 315 6.17 3.76 22.65
CA ASP A 315 7.42 3.55 21.90
C ASP A 315 8.54 2.95 22.78
N GLY A 316 8.39 2.99 24.11
CA GLY A 316 9.41 2.66 25.09
C GLY A 316 9.46 1.18 25.48
N TYR A 317 9.61 0.29 24.51
CA TYR A 317 9.81 -1.13 24.81
C TYR A 317 11.30 -1.42 25.07
N THR A 318 11.60 -2.01 26.24
CA THR A 318 12.97 -2.34 26.67
C THR A 318 13.32 -3.82 26.46
N GLY A 319 12.44 -4.61 25.85
CA GLY A 319 12.66 -6.02 25.55
C GLY A 319 13.21 -6.26 24.14
N SER A 320 13.25 -7.53 23.74
CA SER A 320 13.72 -7.93 22.41
C SER A 320 12.76 -7.47 21.29
N GLU A 321 13.27 -7.36 20.06
CA GLU A 321 12.45 -7.06 18.87
C GLU A 321 11.30 -8.07 18.69
N HIS A 322 11.59 -9.34 18.98
CA HIS A 322 10.58 -10.41 18.99
C HIS A 322 9.41 -10.09 19.93
N GLU A 323 9.72 -9.74 21.18
CA GLU A 323 8.71 -9.45 22.17
C GLU A 323 7.98 -8.13 21.89
N PHE A 324 8.68 -7.15 21.30
CA PHE A 324 8.09 -5.91 20.82
C PHE A 324 6.98 -6.20 19.81
N TRP A 325 7.29 -6.90 18.72
CA TRP A 325 6.30 -7.21 17.68
C TRP A 325 5.18 -8.11 18.19
N ARG A 326 5.51 -9.10 19.02
CA ARG A 326 4.49 -9.94 19.69
C ARG A 326 3.50 -9.08 20.46
N ASN A 327 3.99 -8.10 21.22
CA ASN A 327 3.16 -7.23 22.03
C ASN A 327 2.30 -6.30 21.16
N ILE A 328 2.90 -5.65 20.15
CA ILE A 328 2.18 -4.76 19.23
C ILE A 328 1.07 -5.53 18.49
N TYR A 329 1.38 -6.64 17.83
CA TYR A 329 0.38 -7.44 17.11
C TYR A 329 -0.71 -7.97 18.04
N ASN A 330 -0.35 -8.44 19.24
CA ASN A 330 -1.34 -8.92 20.20
C ASN A 330 -2.28 -7.80 20.65
N GLN A 331 -1.75 -6.60 20.92
CA GLN A 331 -2.56 -5.45 21.33
C GLN A 331 -3.49 -4.98 20.20
N LEU A 332 -2.96 -4.80 18.99
CA LEU A 332 -3.75 -4.38 17.84
C LEU A 332 -4.84 -5.41 17.49
N SER A 333 -4.48 -6.69 17.42
CA SER A 333 -5.42 -7.78 17.14
C SER A 333 -6.52 -7.86 18.19
N ASN A 334 -6.19 -7.80 19.48
CA ASN A 334 -7.19 -7.92 20.55
C ASN A 334 -8.14 -6.73 20.64
N THR A 335 -7.62 -5.51 20.48
CA THR A 335 -8.45 -4.29 20.50
C THR A 335 -9.47 -4.28 19.37
N ASP A 336 -9.07 -4.78 18.19
CA ASP A 336 -9.88 -4.68 16.99
C ASP A 336 -10.90 -5.80 16.80
N LYS A 337 -10.88 -6.83 17.66
CA LYS A 337 -11.83 -7.96 17.55
C LYS A 337 -13.28 -7.48 17.47
N GLY A 338 -13.66 -6.45 18.25
CA GLY A 338 -15.01 -5.92 18.24
C GLY A 338 -15.36 -5.11 16.98
N GLY A 339 -14.39 -4.38 16.42
CA GLY A 339 -14.58 -3.50 15.26
C GLY A 339 -14.80 -4.24 13.94
N LEU A 340 -14.44 -5.53 13.89
CA LEU A 340 -14.56 -6.38 12.71
C LEU A 340 -15.86 -7.19 12.64
N GLN A 341 -16.84 -6.91 13.51
CA GLN A 341 -18.04 -7.75 13.63
C GLN A 341 -18.79 -7.96 12.29
N PHE A 342 -18.98 -6.92 11.50
CA PHE A 342 -19.64 -7.05 10.18
C PHE A 342 -18.82 -7.89 9.20
N ILE A 343 -17.49 -7.79 9.24
CA ILE A 343 -16.60 -8.61 8.41
C ILE A 343 -16.78 -10.08 8.77
N TYR A 344 -16.78 -10.42 10.06
CA TYR A 344 -16.99 -11.80 10.51
C TYR A 344 -18.35 -12.35 10.05
N GLU A 345 -19.42 -11.56 10.18
CA GLU A 345 -20.77 -11.96 9.77
C GLU A 345 -20.84 -12.24 8.26
N LYS A 346 -20.19 -11.39 7.44
CA LYS A 346 -20.16 -11.56 5.99
C LYS A 346 -19.36 -12.80 5.57
N LEU A 347 -18.20 -13.02 6.15
CA LEU A 347 -17.36 -14.19 5.87
C LEU A 347 -18.04 -15.49 6.34
N ASP A 348 -18.63 -15.49 7.52
CA ASP A 348 -19.41 -16.63 8.06
C ASP A 348 -20.64 -16.94 7.21
N SER A 349 -21.32 -15.91 6.70
CA SER A 349 -22.44 -16.09 5.78
C SER A 349 -22.03 -16.78 4.49
N ILE A 350 -20.90 -16.41 3.89
CA ILE A 350 -20.36 -17.08 2.69
C ILE A 350 -20.06 -18.55 3.02
N ALA A 351 -19.35 -18.78 4.11
CA ALA A 351 -18.93 -20.11 4.55
C ALA A 351 -20.11 -21.08 4.72
N ARG A 352 -21.20 -20.61 5.34
CA ARG A 352 -22.40 -21.42 5.59
C ARG A 352 -23.22 -21.66 4.33
N ASN A 353 -23.34 -20.65 3.46
CA ASN A 353 -24.09 -20.79 2.21
C ASN A 353 -23.43 -21.83 1.29
N ASP A 354 -22.11 -21.87 1.28
CA ASP A 354 -21.34 -22.75 0.41
C ASP A 354 -20.94 -24.08 1.10
N ASN A 355 -21.34 -24.27 2.36
CA ASN A 355 -20.98 -25.43 3.21
C ASN A 355 -19.47 -25.70 3.25
N MET A 356 -18.67 -24.65 3.43
CA MET A 356 -17.22 -24.72 3.39
C MET A 356 -16.65 -25.56 4.54
N ASP A 357 -15.65 -26.38 4.21
CA ASP A 357 -14.77 -26.97 5.21
C ASP A 357 -13.71 -25.96 5.73
N GLN A 358 -12.88 -26.43 6.66
CA GLN A 358 -11.85 -25.62 7.30
C GLN A 358 -10.79 -25.09 6.29
N VAL A 359 -10.44 -25.87 5.27
CA VAL A 359 -9.43 -25.47 4.28
C VAL A 359 -10.04 -24.47 3.29
N GLN A 360 -11.26 -24.72 2.84
CA GLN A 360 -12.01 -23.85 1.92
C GLN A 360 -12.27 -22.48 2.54
N PHE A 361 -12.70 -22.43 3.80
CA PHE A 361 -12.91 -21.15 4.49
C PHE A 361 -11.61 -20.37 4.65
N ALA A 362 -10.52 -21.01 5.07
CA ALA A 362 -9.23 -20.34 5.17
C ALA A 362 -8.75 -19.80 3.81
N ASN A 363 -8.91 -20.60 2.75
CA ASN A 363 -8.56 -20.18 1.38
C ASN A 363 -9.40 -18.99 0.94
N MET A 364 -10.70 -18.99 1.19
CA MET A 364 -11.61 -17.88 0.88
C MET A 364 -11.17 -16.58 1.59
N VAL A 365 -10.82 -16.66 2.88
CA VAL A 365 -10.38 -15.49 3.66
C VAL A 365 -9.04 -14.95 3.18
N VAL A 366 -8.02 -15.80 3.02
CA VAL A 366 -6.67 -15.32 2.67
C VAL A 366 -6.61 -14.88 1.21
N SER A 367 -7.31 -15.54 0.29
CA SER A 367 -7.42 -15.07 -1.09
C SER A 367 -8.12 -13.71 -1.21
N CYS A 368 -9.13 -13.44 -0.38
CA CYS A 368 -9.76 -12.11 -0.27
C CYS A 368 -8.72 -11.03 0.06
N VAL A 369 -7.84 -11.31 1.02
CA VAL A 369 -6.79 -10.37 1.45
C VAL A 369 -5.68 -10.22 0.42
N GLN A 370 -5.27 -11.31 -0.22
CA GLN A 370 -4.30 -11.27 -1.31
C GLN A 370 -4.84 -10.47 -2.51
N ASP A 371 -6.15 -10.52 -2.73
CA ASP A 371 -6.81 -9.82 -3.84
C ASP A 371 -6.77 -8.29 -3.69
N ILE A 372 -6.78 -7.79 -2.46
CA ILE A 372 -6.59 -6.36 -2.15
C ILE A 372 -5.21 -5.90 -2.67
N PRO A 373 -5.08 -4.74 -3.33
CA PRO A 373 -3.78 -4.22 -3.79
C PRO A 373 -2.79 -3.91 -2.66
N TYR A 374 -1.55 -4.35 -2.80
CA TYR A 374 -0.48 -4.08 -1.81
C TYR A 374 -0.17 -2.59 -1.75
N VAL A 375 0.00 -2.05 -0.53
CA VAL A 375 0.46 -0.68 -0.29
C VAL A 375 1.47 -0.71 0.84
N LEU A 376 2.66 -0.14 0.63
CA LEU A 376 3.68 -0.06 1.69
C LEU A 376 3.17 0.80 2.85
N ILE A 377 3.25 0.31 4.09
CA ILE A 377 2.91 1.10 5.27
C ILE A 377 4.19 1.67 5.88
N SER A 378 4.17 2.98 6.12
CA SER A 378 5.33 3.72 6.61
C SER A 378 5.01 4.39 7.94
N ASN A 379 5.96 4.32 8.87
CA ASN A 379 5.94 5.08 10.13
C ASN A 379 6.18 6.58 9.94
N LEU A 380 6.65 6.98 8.77
CA LEU A 380 6.85 8.35 8.35
C LEU A 380 5.85 8.74 7.26
N ASP A 381 5.78 10.03 6.95
CA ASP A 381 5.24 10.47 5.67
C ASP A 381 5.96 9.77 4.50
N CYS A 382 5.23 9.46 3.43
CA CYS A 382 5.75 8.67 2.32
C CYS A 382 6.89 9.33 1.55
N ASP A 383 6.90 10.67 1.43
CA ASP A 383 7.99 11.35 0.72
C ASP A 383 9.25 11.36 1.58
N ARG A 384 9.09 11.56 2.89
CA ARG A 384 10.19 11.38 3.84
C ARG A 384 10.72 9.94 3.85
N TYR A 385 9.83 8.94 3.86
CA TYR A 385 10.21 7.54 3.83
C TYR A 385 11.03 7.20 2.58
N LYS A 386 10.64 7.68 1.40
CA LYS A 386 11.40 7.49 0.15
C LYS A 386 12.82 8.07 0.23
N ILE A 387 12.97 9.23 0.86
CA ILE A 387 14.29 9.87 1.05
C ILE A 387 15.17 9.03 1.97
N GLU A 388 14.60 8.54 3.08
CA GLU A 388 15.34 7.73 4.06
C GLU A 388 15.57 6.29 3.58
N ASN A 389 14.75 5.79 2.65
CA ASN A 389 14.75 4.41 2.15
C ASN A 389 14.78 4.36 0.61
N PRO A 390 15.87 4.83 -0.04
CA PRO A 390 15.96 4.90 -1.49
C PRO A 390 15.82 3.54 -2.18
N GLN A 391 16.20 2.45 -1.51
CA GLN A 391 16.03 1.08 -2.01
C GLN A 391 14.56 0.69 -2.21
N ASP A 392 13.63 1.26 -1.42
CA ASP A 392 12.22 0.89 -1.44
C ASP A 392 11.40 1.77 -2.43
N VAL A 393 12.02 2.79 -3.05
CA VAL A 393 11.36 3.71 -4.01
C VAL A 393 10.75 2.97 -5.20
N SER A 394 11.43 1.94 -5.69
CA SER A 394 10.93 1.14 -6.81
C SER A 394 9.63 0.42 -6.45
N VAL A 395 9.56 -0.15 -5.25
CA VAL A 395 8.36 -0.79 -4.70
C VAL A 395 7.27 0.25 -4.49
N ILE A 396 7.58 1.38 -3.85
CA ILE A 396 6.60 2.46 -3.60
C ILE A 396 5.99 3.00 -4.88
N ASN A 397 6.77 3.15 -5.95
CA ASN A 397 6.24 3.59 -7.24
C ASN A 397 5.32 2.54 -7.89
N GLN A 398 5.50 1.26 -7.57
CA GLN A 398 4.69 0.16 -8.10
C GLN A 398 3.43 -0.08 -7.28
N THR A 399 3.54 -0.01 -5.95
CA THR A 399 2.49 -0.43 -5.01
C THR A 399 1.82 0.75 -4.29
N GLY A 400 2.43 1.92 -4.32
CA GLY A 400 2.02 3.06 -3.51
C GLY A 400 2.57 2.99 -2.08
N CYS A 401 2.30 4.05 -1.32
CA CYS A 401 2.68 4.14 0.08
C CYS A 401 1.56 4.80 0.88
N PHE A 402 1.43 4.41 2.14
CA PHE A 402 0.56 5.02 3.12
C PHE A 402 1.30 5.27 4.43
N GLY A 403 1.26 6.51 4.88
CA GLY A 403 1.84 6.94 6.14
C GLY A 403 1.46 8.38 6.47
N PRO A 404 1.73 8.84 7.69
CA PRO A 404 2.35 8.07 8.77
C PRO A 404 1.37 7.09 9.46
N SER A 405 1.82 5.86 9.69
CA SER A 405 1.15 4.85 10.51
C SER A 405 2.11 4.33 11.57
N LYS A 406 1.73 4.40 12.85
CA LYS A 406 2.67 4.09 13.94
C LYS A 406 3.26 2.69 13.77
N PHE A 407 4.56 2.56 14.04
CA PHE A 407 5.36 1.35 13.85
C PHE A 407 5.43 0.79 12.41
N GLY A 408 4.85 1.49 11.41
CA GLY A 408 4.85 1.01 10.03
C GLY A 408 3.90 -0.16 9.79
N VAL A 409 2.85 -0.31 10.60
CA VAL A 409 1.80 -1.33 10.42
C VAL A 409 0.43 -0.65 10.55
N GLN A 410 -0.65 -1.22 10.03
CA GLN A 410 -2.01 -0.82 10.38
C GLN A 410 -2.69 -1.92 11.21
N SER A 411 -3.60 -1.50 12.08
CA SER A 411 -4.45 -2.45 12.80
C SER A 411 -5.44 -3.15 11.84
N PRO A 412 -6.03 -4.30 12.23
CA PRO A 412 -7.02 -4.99 11.39
C PRO A 412 -8.21 -4.10 10.95
N THR A 413 -8.71 -3.24 11.83
CA THR A 413 -9.84 -2.32 11.55
C THR A 413 -9.39 -1.14 10.68
N GLU A 414 -8.20 -0.60 10.91
CA GLU A 414 -7.61 0.43 10.05
C GLU A 414 -7.43 -0.08 8.62
N PHE A 415 -6.90 -1.29 8.47
CA PHE A 415 -6.72 -1.91 7.16
C PHE A 415 -8.07 -2.08 6.43
N MET A 416 -9.09 -2.63 7.09
CA MET A 416 -10.40 -2.80 6.46
C MET A 416 -11.16 -1.48 6.21
N TYR A 417 -10.75 -0.38 6.83
CA TYR A 417 -11.34 0.93 6.59
C TYR A 417 -10.86 1.57 5.28
N ASN A 418 -9.64 1.25 4.82
CA ASN A 418 -9.04 1.92 3.66
C ASN A 418 -8.42 0.98 2.61
N LEU A 419 -8.35 -0.32 2.90
CA LEU A 419 -7.76 -1.39 2.08
C LEU A 419 -6.28 -1.18 1.72
N LYS A 420 -5.54 -0.40 2.51
CA LYS A 420 -4.10 -0.20 2.35
C LYS A 420 -3.36 -1.06 3.36
N GLY A 421 -2.57 -2.00 2.88
CA GLY A 421 -1.83 -2.90 3.76
C GLY A 421 -0.64 -3.52 3.07
N ASP A 422 0.44 -3.63 3.83
CA ASP A 422 1.67 -4.34 3.51
C ASP A 422 1.66 -5.76 4.12
N CYS A 423 2.81 -6.42 4.12
CA CYS A 423 2.93 -7.80 4.60
C CYS A 423 2.52 -7.97 6.07
N ASP A 424 2.97 -7.08 6.96
CA ASP A 424 2.62 -7.08 8.38
C ASP A 424 1.12 -6.86 8.59
N THR A 425 0.57 -5.82 7.95
CA THR A 425 -0.83 -5.43 8.09
C THR A 425 -1.78 -6.53 7.63
N ARG A 426 -1.50 -7.13 6.46
CA ARG A 426 -2.32 -8.21 5.87
C ARG A 426 -2.27 -9.47 6.72
N THR A 427 -1.07 -9.86 7.15
CA THR A 427 -0.86 -11.03 7.98
C THR A 427 -1.53 -10.87 9.34
N LEU A 428 -1.44 -9.69 9.95
CA LEU A 428 -2.12 -9.37 11.20
C LEU A 428 -3.64 -9.48 11.08
N PHE A 429 -4.22 -8.94 10.00
CA PHE A 429 -5.65 -9.08 9.74
C PHE A 429 -6.07 -10.55 9.55
N CYS A 430 -5.35 -11.31 8.72
CA CYS A 430 -5.61 -12.74 8.53
C CYS A 430 -5.55 -13.51 9.86
N PHE A 431 -4.52 -13.24 10.66
CA PHE A 431 -4.37 -13.81 11.99
C PHE A 431 -5.57 -13.49 12.88
N THR A 432 -6.02 -12.23 12.94
CA THR A 432 -7.17 -11.82 13.76
C THR A 432 -8.45 -12.52 13.33
N VAL A 433 -8.75 -12.55 12.04
CA VAL A 433 -9.96 -13.18 11.49
C VAL A 433 -9.94 -14.69 11.72
N LEU A 434 -8.89 -15.39 11.30
CA LEU A 434 -8.83 -16.85 11.41
C LEU A 434 -8.79 -17.31 12.87
N SER A 435 -8.13 -16.56 13.76
CA SER A 435 -8.19 -16.82 15.20
C SER A 435 -9.61 -16.72 15.74
N ARG A 436 -10.43 -15.76 15.26
CA ARG A 436 -11.84 -15.60 15.67
C ARG A 436 -12.67 -16.84 15.31
N PHE A 437 -12.35 -17.50 14.20
CA PHE A 437 -12.97 -18.75 13.74
C PHE A 437 -12.25 -20.00 14.27
N ASN A 438 -11.48 -19.86 15.36
CA ASN A 438 -10.84 -20.95 16.10
C ASN A 438 -9.76 -21.73 15.32
N TYR A 439 -9.18 -21.12 14.28
CA TYR A 439 -8.00 -21.67 13.64
C TYR A 439 -6.77 -21.56 14.55
N ASP A 440 -5.91 -22.57 14.48
CA ASP A 440 -4.58 -22.53 15.06
C ASP A 440 -3.64 -21.86 14.06
N VAL A 441 -3.34 -20.58 14.30
CA VAL A 441 -2.61 -19.69 13.39
C VAL A 441 -1.48 -18.99 14.11
N ALA A 442 -0.48 -18.60 13.35
CA ALA A 442 0.66 -17.86 13.82
C ALA A 442 1.05 -16.75 12.84
N ILE A 443 1.70 -15.71 13.36
CA ILE A 443 2.43 -14.71 12.56
C ILE A 443 3.90 -15.10 12.61
N LEU A 444 4.53 -15.22 11.43
CA LEU A 444 5.97 -15.41 11.32
C LEU A 444 6.60 -14.21 10.64
N ASN A 445 7.63 -13.65 11.27
CA ASN A 445 8.40 -12.55 10.70
C ASN A 445 9.81 -13.03 10.38
N SER A 446 10.42 -12.37 9.39
CA SER A 446 11.83 -12.54 9.09
C SER A 446 12.51 -11.19 8.93
N ASN A 447 13.46 -10.91 9.83
CA ASN A 447 14.32 -9.74 9.70
C ASN A 447 15.21 -9.83 8.46
N GLN A 448 15.69 -11.04 8.14
CA GLN A 448 16.53 -11.29 6.98
C GLN A 448 15.80 -11.00 5.66
N TYR A 449 14.52 -11.37 5.59
CA TYR A 449 13.70 -11.15 4.40
C TYR A 449 12.91 -9.84 4.43
N ARG A 450 12.91 -9.10 5.56
CA ARG A 450 12.07 -7.91 5.80
C ARG A 450 10.61 -8.18 5.47
N HIS A 451 10.09 -9.31 5.95
CA HIS A 451 8.79 -9.83 5.50
C HIS A 451 8.01 -10.52 6.63
N SER A 452 6.68 -10.49 6.52
CA SER A 452 5.74 -11.13 7.45
C SER A 452 4.77 -12.03 6.69
N ILE A 453 4.58 -13.24 7.19
CA ILE A 453 3.71 -14.26 6.60
C ILE A 453 2.84 -14.95 7.66
N LEU A 454 1.75 -15.54 7.22
CA LEU A 454 0.89 -16.35 8.08
C LEU A 454 1.44 -17.78 8.18
N GLY A 455 1.34 -18.37 9.36
CA GLY A 455 1.47 -19.81 9.57
C GLY A 455 0.13 -20.38 10.00
N ILE A 456 -0.30 -21.52 9.45
CA ILE A 456 -1.59 -22.11 9.78
C ILE A 456 -1.49 -23.63 9.96
N ASN A 457 -2.14 -24.16 10.99
CA ASN A 457 -2.20 -25.59 11.27
C ASN A 457 -3.53 -26.16 10.76
N ILE A 458 -3.53 -26.56 9.48
CA ILE A 458 -4.65 -27.19 8.75
C ILE A 458 -4.12 -28.36 7.90
N PRO A 459 -4.97 -29.32 7.47
CA PRO A 459 -4.54 -30.49 6.72
C PRO A 459 -4.23 -30.17 5.25
N VAL A 460 -3.13 -29.46 5.01
CA VAL A 460 -2.60 -29.13 3.68
C VAL A 460 -1.19 -29.69 3.49
N GLU A 461 -0.63 -29.55 2.30
CA GLU A 461 0.74 -29.95 1.98
C GLU A 461 1.61 -28.70 1.70
N GLY A 462 2.93 -28.87 1.75
CA GLY A 462 3.91 -27.83 1.39
C GLY A 462 4.84 -27.46 2.53
N GLU A 463 5.44 -26.28 2.42
CA GLU A 463 6.43 -25.75 3.37
C GLU A 463 5.76 -25.37 4.69
N TYR A 464 6.36 -25.81 5.80
CA TYR A 464 5.85 -25.55 7.14
C TYR A 464 7.00 -25.31 8.12
N LYS A 465 6.67 -24.65 9.23
CA LYS A 465 7.54 -24.57 10.40
C LYS A 465 6.91 -25.31 11.59
N MET A 466 7.73 -26.08 12.30
CA MET A 466 7.28 -26.82 13.48
C MET A 466 7.24 -25.92 14.71
N TYR A 467 6.17 -26.01 15.49
CA TYR A 467 6.12 -25.45 16.85
C TYR A 467 5.37 -26.41 17.77
N ARG A 468 6.04 -26.85 18.84
CA ARG A 468 5.48 -27.78 19.86
C ARG A 468 4.80 -29.04 19.27
N GLY A 469 5.37 -29.60 18.21
CA GLY A 469 4.85 -30.81 17.54
C GLY A 469 3.77 -30.56 16.48
N ASN A 470 3.29 -29.32 16.35
CA ASN A 470 2.34 -28.93 15.31
C ASN A 470 3.07 -28.38 14.07
N ARG A 471 2.48 -28.62 12.89
CA ARG A 471 2.94 -28.06 11.62
C ARG A 471 2.16 -26.78 11.33
N TYR A 472 2.87 -25.66 11.22
CA TYR A 472 2.30 -24.41 10.73
C TYR A 472 2.74 -24.21 9.29
N TYR A 473 1.85 -24.49 8.34
CA TYR A 473 2.09 -24.29 6.92
C TYR A 473 2.20 -22.80 6.61
N LEU A 474 3.26 -22.42 5.90
CA LEU A 474 3.57 -21.04 5.59
C LEU A 474 2.67 -20.52 4.49
N TRP A 475 2.22 -19.28 4.61
CA TRP A 475 1.26 -18.70 3.69
C TRP A 475 1.56 -17.22 3.44
N GLU A 476 2.03 -16.95 2.23
CA GLU A 476 2.23 -15.60 1.70
C GLU A 476 0.89 -14.86 1.59
N THR A 477 0.78 -13.67 2.17
CA THR A 477 -0.47 -12.87 2.17
C THR A 477 -0.43 -11.68 1.21
N THR A 478 0.73 -11.38 0.61
CA THR A 478 0.92 -10.20 -0.25
C THR A 478 0.62 -10.46 -1.72
N ALA A 479 0.97 -11.64 -2.23
CA ALA A 479 0.83 -11.98 -3.63
C ALA A 479 -0.43 -12.81 -3.90
N LYS A 480 -1.16 -12.44 -4.97
CA LYS A 480 -2.34 -13.19 -5.43
C LYS A 480 -1.98 -14.61 -5.84
N GLY A 481 -2.80 -15.56 -5.44
CA GLY A 481 -2.70 -16.96 -5.86
C GLY A 481 -1.64 -17.77 -5.11
N CYS A 482 -1.00 -17.21 -4.08
CA CYS A 482 -0.11 -17.99 -3.22
C CYS A 482 -0.94 -18.89 -2.29
N ILE A 483 -0.94 -20.19 -2.58
CA ILE A 483 -1.62 -21.22 -1.79
C ILE A 483 -0.90 -21.47 -0.45
N PRO A 484 -1.59 -21.99 0.58
CA PRO A 484 -0.92 -22.42 1.81
C PRO A 484 0.14 -23.48 1.51
N GLY A 485 1.28 -23.40 2.20
CA GLY A 485 2.44 -24.26 1.99
C GLY A 485 3.31 -23.86 0.80
N PHE A 486 2.93 -22.84 0.02
CA PHE A 486 3.78 -22.27 -1.02
C PHE A 486 4.57 -21.07 -0.51
N ILE A 487 5.89 -21.14 -0.69
CA ILE A 487 6.79 -19.99 -0.51
C ILE A 487 7.85 -19.97 -1.61
N SER A 488 8.23 -18.76 -2.06
CA SER A 488 9.26 -18.57 -3.07
C SER A 488 10.58 -19.21 -2.61
N PRO A 489 11.37 -19.85 -3.50
CA PRO A 489 12.68 -20.39 -3.17
C PRO A 489 13.61 -19.42 -2.42
N ASP A 490 13.51 -18.12 -2.72
CA ASP A 490 14.32 -17.07 -2.09
C ASP A 490 14.00 -16.87 -0.60
N TYR A 491 12.86 -17.38 -0.14
CA TYR A 491 12.35 -17.26 1.24
C TYR A 491 12.30 -18.61 1.98
N ARG A 492 12.81 -19.70 1.39
CA ARG A 492 12.65 -21.07 1.93
C ARG A 492 13.54 -21.43 3.12
N ASN A 493 14.51 -20.60 3.50
CA ASN A 493 15.31 -20.92 4.69
C ASN A 493 14.51 -20.68 5.98
N MET A 494 14.01 -21.77 6.57
CA MET A 494 13.18 -21.77 7.79
C MET A 494 13.89 -21.28 9.05
N SER A 495 15.24 -21.19 9.04
CA SER A 495 15.98 -20.65 10.17
C SER A 495 15.82 -19.13 10.33
N TYR A 496 15.36 -18.43 9.28
CA TYR A 496 15.17 -16.98 9.31
C TYR A 496 13.74 -16.53 9.63
N TRP A 497 12.83 -17.47 9.85
CA TRP A 497 11.42 -17.20 10.13
C TRP A 497 11.10 -17.40 11.60
N ASP A 498 10.81 -16.37 12.36
CA ASP A 498 10.53 -16.51 13.80
C ASP A 498 9.03 -16.44 14.08
N PHE A 499 8.53 -17.32 14.94
CA PHE A 499 7.16 -17.28 15.43
C PHE A 499 6.98 -16.07 16.34
N ILE A 500 6.27 -15.04 15.89
CA ILE A 500 6.07 -13.81 16.66
C ILE A 500 4.84 -13.92 17.57
N LEU A 501 3.72 -14.35 17.02
CA LEU A 501 2.45 -14.45 17.73
C LEU A 501 1.75 -15.75 17.33
N LEU A 502 1.19 -16.47 18.30
CA LEU A 502 0.36 -17.67 18.09
C LEU A 502 -1.02 -17.45 18.68
N SER A 503 -2.05 -18.06 18.07
CA SER A 503 -3.42 -18.00 18.58
C SER A 503 -3.69 -18.99 19.72
N LYS A 504 -2.86 -20.03 19.86
CA LYS A 504 -2.99 -21.12 20.83
C LYS A 504 -1.66 -21.51 21.47
#